data_AF-A0A965HSH0-F1
#
_entry.id   AF-A0A965HSH0-F1
#
_cell.length_a   1.000
_cell.length_b   1.000
_cell.length_c   1.000
_cell.angle_alpha   90.00
_cell.angle_beta   90.00
_cell.angle_gamma   90.00
#
_symmetry.space_group_name_H-M   'P 1'
#
loop_
_entity.id
_entity.type
_entity.pdbx_description
1 polymer ?
#
loop_
_entity_poly.entity_id
_entity_poly.type
_entity_poly.pdbx_seq_one_letter_code
_entity_poly.pdbx_strand_id
1 'polypeptide(L)'
;MISEYRKGFWLTLGGVLAFTPDALLIRLTAVDTFTLAFGRGLIAGVVLLAFYLFFSKTGFWGALRPLGRWGVLFMFVQAASSIIFYAAFAFTSAANVLIIFACTPLASAIFSRVLFGEKIGRVTLLAIMGVALGLLVVASGSLESGRWIGDALAFLDTIILGLLFAIIR
;
A
#
# COMPACT_ATOMS: atom_id res chain seq x y z
N MET A 1 -22.75 25.27 -6.91
CA MET A 1 -22.15 24.22 -6.05
C MET A 1 -21.41 23.24 -6.94
N ILE A 2 -20.11 23.04 -6.74
CA ILE A 2 -19.39 21.96 -7.43
C ILE A 2 -20.03 20.66 -6.96
N SER A 3 -20.61 19.89 -7.89
CA SER A 3 -21.14 18.54 -7.62
C SER A 3 -20.09 17.73 -6.85
N GLU A 4 -20.48 17.06 -5.77
CA GLU A 4 -19.59 16.24 -4.92
C GLU A 4 -18.75 15.26 -5.76
N TYR A 5 -19.31 14.77 -6.87
CA TYR A 5 -18.59 13.95 -7.86
C TYR A 5 -17.36 14.68 -8.45
N ARG A 6 -17.52 15.95 -8.82
CA ARG A 6 -16.44 16.76 -9.43
C ARG A 6 -15.36 17.10 -8.41
N LYS A 7 -15.71 17.30 -7.13
CA LYS A 7 -14.72 17.44 -6.04
C LYS A 7 -13.92 16.15 -5.86
N GLY A 8 -14.62 15.01 -5.77
CA GLY A 8 -14.00 13.70 -5.66
C GLY A 8 -13.07 13.40 -6.83
N PHE A 9 -13.49 13.72 -8.05
CA PHE A 9 -12.68 13.57 -9.26
C PHE A 9 -11.35 14.34 -9.17
N TRP A 10 -11.39 15.63 -8.82
CA TRP A 10 -10.18 16.45 -8.71
C TRP A 10 -9.26 16.01 -7.56
N LEU A 11 -9.84 15.59 -6.43
CA LEU A 11 -9.08 15.04 -5.31
C LEU A 11 -8.33 13.77 -5.71
N THR A 12 -9.01 12.82 -6.34
CA THR A 12 -8.40 11.57 -6.79
C THR A 12 -7.35 11.83 -7.87
N LEU A 13 -7.64 12.70 -8.85
CA LEU A 13 -6.70 13.04 -9.91
C LEU A 13 -5.43 13.69 -9.34
N GLY A 14 -5.58 14.66 -8.43
CA GLY A 14 -4.45 15.30 -7.76
C GLY A 14 -3.61 14.29 -6.95
N GLY A 15 -4.27 13.39 -6.22
CA GLY A 15 -3.60 12.33 -5.46
C GLY A 15 -2.80 11.38 -6.34
N VAL A 16 -3.38 10.90 -7.46
CA VAL A 16 -2.70 10.00 -8.40
C VAL A 16 -1.51 10.69 -9.06
N LEU A 17 -1.64 11.96 -9.46
CA LEU A 17 -0.53 12.71 -10.04
C LEU A 17 0.62 12.91 -9.05
N ALA A 18 0.30 13.20 -7.79
CA ALA A 18 1.31 13.32 -6.73
C ALA A 18 1.97 11.96 -6.40
N PHE A 19 1.24 10.86 -6.53
CA PHE A 19 1.76 9.51 -6.30
C PHE A 19 2.58 8.97 -7.48
N THR A 20 2.32 9.39 -8.71
CA THR A 20 3.00 8.89 -9.92
C THR A 20 4.54 8.90 -9.86
N PRO A 21 5.22 9.98 -9.39
CA PRO A 21 6.68 9.98 -9.33
C PRO A 21 7.27 9.16 -8.18
N ASP A 22 6.46 8.62 -7.25
CA ASP A 22 6.89 7.90 -6.05
C ASP A 22 7.95 6.82 -6.33
N ALA A 23 7.58 5.82 -7.14
CA ALA A 23 8.43 4.68 -7.43
C ALA A 23 9.74 5.09 -8.14
N LEU A 24 9.68 6.12 -8.98
CA LEU A 24 10.85 6.66 -9.65
C LEU A 24 11.77 7.37 -8.65
N LEU A 25 11.21 8.19 -7.76
CA LEU A 25 11.96 8.91 -6.74
C LEU A 25 12.64 7.95 -5.76
N ILE A 26 11.93 6.92 -5.29
CA ILE A 26 12.51 5.87 -4.41
C ILE A 26 13.77 5.29 -5.05
N ARG A 27 13.71 4.99 -6.34
CA ARG A 27 14.84 4.41 -7.07
C ARG A 27 15.96 5.41 -7.34
N LEU A 28 15.61 6.68 -7.60
CA LEU A 28 16.57 7.74 -7.87
C LEU A 28 17.33 8.18 -6.62
N THR A 29 16.70 8.12 -5.44
CA THR A 29 17.36 8.49 -4.18
C THR A 29 18.60 7.65 -3.89
N ALA A 30 18.65 6.38 -4.35
CA ALA A 30 19.78 5.48 -4.16
C ALA A 30 20.30 5.38 -2.70
N VAL A 31 19.39 5.65 -1.75
CA VAL A 31 19.63 5.56 -0.31
C VAL A 31 19.26 4.17 0.16
N ASP A 32 19.91 3.70 1.22
CA ASP A 32 19.58 2.42 1.86
C ASP A 32 18.09 2.32 2.22
N THR A 33 17.54 1.12 2.02
CA THR A 33 16.13 0.78 2.25
C THR A 33 15.65 1.21 3.63
N PHE A 34 16.42 0.96 4.68
CA PHE A 34 16.03 1.25 6.05
C PHE A 34 16.01 2.77 6.31
N THR A 35 16.99 3.48 5.77
CA THR A 35 17.08 4.94 5.89
C THR A 35 15.92 5.61 5.16
N LEU A 36 15.55 5.10 3.98
CA LEU A 36 14.41 5.59 3.20
C LEU A 36 13.08 5.31 3.92
N ALA A 37 12.91 4.10 4.47
CA ALA A 37 11.74 3.72 5.25
C ALA A 37 11.56 4.60 6.50
N PHE A 38 12.64 4.77 7.26
CA PHE A 38 12.65 5.59 8.47
C PHE A 38 12.40 7.07 8.17
N GLY A 39 13.09 7.63 7.17
CA GLY A 39 12.92 9.03 6.78
C GLY A 39 11.49 9.34 6.33
N ARG A 40 10.92 8.50 5.46
CA ARG A 40 9.53 8.67 5.00
C ARG A 40 8.53 8.47 6.14
N GLY A 41 8.73 7.45 6.98
CA GLY A 41 7.88 7.18 8.13
C GLY A 41 7.87 8.32 9.15
N LEU A 42 9.05 8.89 9.44
CA LEU A 42 9.18 10.02 10.35
C LEU A 42 8.50 11.28 9.81
N ILE A 43 8.75 11.64 8.55
CA ILE A 43 8.12 12.81 7.92
C ILE A 43 6.60 12.64 7.87
N ALA A 44 6.11 11.49 7.40
CA ALA A 44 4.68 11.21 7.35
C ALA A 44 4.05 11.28 8.75
N GLY A 45 4.68 10.67 9.75
CA GLY A 45 4.21 10.68 11.13
C GLY A 45 4.15 12.08 11.73
N VAL A 46 5.18 12.90 11.54
CA VAL A 46 5.23 14.29 12.02
C VAL A 46 4.16 15.14 11.33
N VAL A 47 4.00 15.02 10.02
CA VAL A 47 2.98 15.77 9.27
C VAL A 47 1.57 15.38 9.70
N LEU A 48 1.28 14.07 9.81
CA LEU A 48 0.00 13.57 10.30
C LEU A 48 -0.28 14.04 11.73
N LEU A 49 0.72 13.97 12.61
CA LEU A 49 0.58 14.43 13.99
C LEU A 49 0.33 15.93 14.06
N ALA A 50 1.07 16.74 13.30
CA ALA A 50 0.88 18.19 13.24
C ALA A 50 -0.53 18.52 12.74
N PHE A 51 -0.95 17.96 11.61
CA PHE A 51 -2.31 18.15 11.09
C PHE A 51 -3.38 17.75 12.11
N TYR A 52 -3.19 16.61 12.77
CA TYR A 52 -4.12 16.19 13.81
C TYR A 52 -4.18 17.17 14.97
N LEU A 53 -3.05 17.66 15.47
CA LEU A 53 -3.02 18.63 16.57
C LEU A 53 -3.61 19.99 16.18
N PHE A 54 -3.47 20.41 14.92
CA PHE A 54 -4.06 21.65 14.43
C PHE A 54 -5.58 21.58 14.24
N PHE A 55 -6.11 20.44 13.77
CA PHE A 55 -7.52 20.30 13.42
C PHE A 55 -8.37 19.61 14.50
N SER A 56 -7.76 18.78 15.35
CA SER A 56 -8.47 18.05 16.40
C SER A 56 -8.56 18.84 17.69
N LYS A 57 -9.79 19.01 18.20
CA LYS A 57 -10.05 19.64 19.50
C LYS A 57 -9.85 18.70 20.69
N THR A 58 -9.63 17.41 20.47
CA THR A 58 -9.59 16.38 21.53
C THR A 58 -8.18 16.09 22.08
N GLY A 59 -7.13 16.72 21.51
CA GLY A 59 -5.74 16.54 21.93
C GLY A 59 -5.13 15.17 21.59
N PHE A 60 -3.81 15.03 21.76
CA PHE A 60 -3.05 13.81 21.38
C PHE A 60 -3.55 12.52 22.07
N TRP A 61 -3.78 12.59 23.37
CA TRP A 61 -4.25 11.43 24.16
C TRP A 61 -5.68 11.02 23.81
N GLY A 62 -6.50 11.95 23.31
CA GLY A 62 -7.84 11.65 22.78
C GLY A 62 -7.80 10.81 21.50
N ALA A 63 -6.72 10.93 20.72
CA ALA A 63 -6.50 10.12 19.51
C ALA A 63 -6.05 8.69 19.83
N LEU A 64 -5.16 8.53 20.80
CA LEU A 64 -4.54 7.24 21.13
C LEU A 64 -5.48 6.29 21.88
N ARG A 65 -6.34 6.83 22.75
CA ARG A 65 -7.27 6.02 23.56
C ARG A 65 -8.17 5.10 22.73
N PRO A 66 -8.84 5.55 21.65
CA PRO A 66 -9.69 4.67 20.85
C PRO A 66 -8.92 3.66 19.99
N LEU A 67 -7.64 3.91 19.66
CA LEU A 67 -6.82 2.96 18.89
C LEU A 67 -6.55 1.66 19.68
N GLY A 68 -6.39 1.77 21.01
CA GLY A 68 -6.20 0.62 21.89
C GLY A 68 -5.07 -0.33 21.45
N ARG A 69 -5.24 -1.64 21.69
CA ARG A 69 -4.25 -2.67 21.31
C ARG A 69 -4.19 -2.93 19.81
N TRP A 70 -5.30 -2.73 19.10
CA TRP A 70 -5.40 -2.93 17.65
C TRP A 70 -4.60 -1.89 16.87
N GLY A 71 -4.58 -0.63 17.33
CA GLY A 71 -3.75 0.41 16.73
C GLY A 71 -2.25 0.15 16.87
N VAL A 72 -1.82 -0.43 18.00
CA VAL A 72 -0.42 -0.84 18.17
C VAL A 72 -0.05 -1.97 17.22
N LEU A 73 -0.90 -2.99 17.09
CA LEU A 73 -0.69 -4.07 16.12
C LEU A 73 -0.62 -3.51 14.69
N PHE A 74 -1.56 -2.63 14.33
CA PHE A 74 -1.58 -1.96 13.03
C PHE A 74 -0.27 -1.22 12.75
N MET A 75 0.25 -0.47 13.74
CA MET A 75 1.52 0.25 13.62
C MET A 75 2.68 -0.69 13.26
N PHE A 76 2.82 -1.82 13.96
CA PHE A 76 3.90 -2.78 13.70
C PHE A 76 3.77 -3.44 12.32
N VAL A 77 2.54 -3.85 11.96
CA VAL A 77 2.30 -4.50 10.66
C VAL A 77 2.52 -3.52 9.52
N GLN A 78 2.06 -2.26 9.66
CA GLN A 78 2.26 -1.21 8.68
C GLN A 78 3.74 -0.82 8.55
N ALA A 79 4.48 -0.78 9.65
CA ALA A 79 5.92 -0.52 9.63
C ALA A 79 6.67 -1.65 8.91
N ALA A 80 6.34 -2.92 9.20
CA ALA A 80 6.91 -4.06 8.51
C ALA A 80 6.60 -4.06 7.01
N SER A 81 5.33 -3.82 6.63
CA SER A 81 4.90 -3.65 5.23
C SER A 81 5.71 -2.58 4.52
N SER A 82 5.85 -1.39 5.13
CA SER A 82 6.63 -0.30 4.54
C SER A 82 8.09 -0.69 4.26
N ILE A 83 8.74 -1.40 5.20
CA ILE A 83 10.13 -1.88 5.02
C ILE A 83 10.21 -2.91 3.88
N ILE A 84 9.28 -3.87 3.84
CA ILE A 84 9.22 -4.90 2.80
C ILE A 84 9.00 -4.26 1.42
N PHE A 85 8.11 -3.28 1.33
CA PHE A 85 7.83 -2.52 0.11
C PHE A 85 9.10 -1.86 -0.44
N TYR A 86 9.83 -1.10 0.38
CA TYR A 86 11.06 -0.46 -0.06
C TYR A 86 12.17 -1.48 -0.36
N ALA A 87 12.22 -2.60 0.38
CA ALA A 87 13.17 -3.68 0.09
C ALA A 87 12.91 -4.30 -1.29
N ALA A 88 11.66 -4.42 -1.72
CA ALA A 88 11.33 -4.91 -3.06
C ALA A 88 11.98 -4.05 -4.16
N PHE A 89 11.95 -2.72 -4.03
CA PHE A 89 12.62 -1.82 -4.99
C PHE A 89 14.15 -1.98 -5.05
N ALA A 90 14.77 -2.46 -3.97
CA ALA A 90 16.21 -2.71 -3.95
C ALA A 90 16.58 -3.99 -4.73
N PHE A 91 15.69 -4.98 -4.78
CA PHE A 91 15.98 -6.31 -5.35
C PHE A 91 15.28 -6.58 -6.71
N THR A 92 14.32 -5.77 -7.14
CA THR A 92 13.66 -5.90 -8.45
C THR A 92 13.48 -4.54 -9.15
N SER A 93 12.85 -4.54 -10.33
CA SER A 93 12.56 -3.32 -11.07
C SER A 93 11.32 -2.60 -10.51
N ALA A 94 11.33 -1.27 -10.54
CA ALA A 94 10.17 -0.46 -10.15
C ALA A 94 8.88 -0.84 -10.91
N ALA A 95 9.01 -1.22 -12.19
CA ALA A 95 7.88 -1.69 -12.99
C ALA A 95 7.28 -2.98 -12.42
N ASN A 96 8.12 -3.96 -12.07
CA ASN A 96 7.66 -5.21 -11.47
C ASN A 96 6.96 -4.97 -10.14
N VAL A 97 7.56 -4.16 -9.24
CA VAL A 97 6.93 -3.81 -7.96
C VAL A 97 5.56 -3.20 -8.19
N LEU A 98 5.44 -2.21 -9.07
CA LEU A 98 4.16 -1.53 -9.33
C LEU A 98 3.11 -2.45 -9.96
N ILE A 99 3.48 -3.35 -10.86
CA ILE A 99 2.55 -4.32 -11.45
C ILE A 99 2.05 -5.30 -10.38
N ILE A 100 2.95 -5.81 -9.53
CA ILE A 100 2.58 -6.70 -8.42
C ILE A 100 1.69 -5.95 -7.42
N PHE A 101 2.07 -4.72 -7.07
CA PHE A 101 1.34 -3.88 -6.11
C PHE A 101 -0.05 -3.47 -6.59
N ALA A 102 -0.28 -3.40 -7.91
CA ALA A 102 -1.61 -3.19 -8.48
C ALA A 102 -2.62 -4.31 -8.12
N CYS A 103 -2.12 -5.46 -7.63
CA CYS A 103 -2.95 -6.57 -7.15
C CYS A 103 -3.51 -6.33 -5.73
N THR A 104 -3.02 -5.34 -4.98
CA THR A 104 -3.45 -5.02 -3.61
C THR A 104 -4.97 -4.95 -3.41
N PRO A 105 -5.76 -4.22 -4.23
CA PRO A 105 -7.23 -4.19 -4.07
C PRO A 105 -7.89 -5.57 -4.25
N LEU A 106 -7.31 -6.45 -5.07
CA LEU A 106 -7.81 -7.80 -5.25
C LEU A 106 -7.48 -8.68 -4.04
N ALA A 107 -6.27 -8.56 -3.49
CA ALA A 107 -5.92 -9.20 -2.23
C ALA A 107 -6.87 -8.76 -1.10
N SER A 108 -7.15 -7.46 -1.01
CA SER A 108 -8.13 -6.91 -0.06
C SER A 108 -9.54 -7.49 -0.27
N ALA A 109 -10.00 -7.63 -1.51
CA ALA A 109 -11.31 -8.24 -1.80
C ALA A 109 -11.38 -9.73 -1.39
N ILE A 110 -10.30 -10.48 -1.60
CA ILE A 110 -10.20 -11.89 -1.16
C ILE A 110 -10.24 -11.95 0.38
N PHE A 111 -9.45 -11.14 1.08
CA PHE A 111 -9.48 -11.08 2.54
C PHE A 111 -10.84 -10.64 3.06
N SER A 112 -11.50 -9.69 2.41
CA SER A 112 -12.85 -9.24 2.80
C SER A 112 -13.86 -10.40 2.76
N ARG A 113 -13.79 -11.24 1.72
CA ARG A 113 -14.60 -12.45 1.63
C ARG A 113 -14.25 -13.48 2.70
N VAL A 114 -12.97 -13.72 2.95
CA VAL A 114 -12.51 -14.75 3.89
C VAL A 114 -12.83 -14.36 5.34
N LEU A 115 -12.60 -13.10 5.71
CA LEU A 115 -12.77 -12.60 7.08
C LEU A 115 -14.22 -12.24 7.40
N PHE A 116 -14.93 -11.61 6.47
CA PHE A 116 -16.29 -11.07 6.71
C PHE A 116 -17.39 -11.81 5.96
N GLY A 117 -17.06 -12.80 5.12
CA GLY A 117 -18.04 -13.59 4.38
C GLY A 117 -18.72 -12.84 3.23
N GLU A 118 -18.17 -11.70 2.79
CA GLU A 118 -18.76 -10.92 1.69
C GLU A 118 -18.81 -11.73 0.37
N LYS A 119 -19.93 -11.63 -0.35
CA LYS A 119 -20.08 -12.29 -1.65
C LYS A 119 -19.31 -11.52 -2.73
N ILE A 120 -18.24 -12.11 -3.25
CA ILE A 120 -17.52 -11.58 -4.42
C ILE A 120 -18.36 -11.85 -5.67
N GLY A 121 -18.68 -10.79 -6.42
CA GLY A 121 -19.39 -10.87 -7.69
C GLY A 121 -18.57 -11.60 -8.77
N ARG A 122 -19.25 -12.19 -9.76
CA ARG A 122 -18.59 -12.94 -10.85
C ARG A 122 -17.59 -12.09 -11.65
N VAL A 123 -17.89 -10.81 -11.85
CA VAL A 123 -17.00 -9.87 -12.56
C VAL A 123 -15.70 -9.66 -11.79
N THR A 124 -15.76 -9.48 -10.46
CA THR A 124 -14.58 -9.35 -9.62
C THR A 124 -13.75 -10.63 -9.62
N LEU A 125 -14.39 -11.81 -9.64
CA LEU A 125 -13.68 -13.08 -9.74
C LEU A 125 -12.91 -13.20 -11.06
N LEU A 126 -13.50 -12.79 -12.18
CA LEU A 126 -12.81 -12.74 -13.48
C LEU A 126 -11.64 -11.75 -13.47
N ALA A 127 -11.78 -10.60 -12.82
CA ALA A 127 -10.69 -9.64 -12.65
C ALA A 127 -9.53 -10.22 -11.81
N ILE A 128 -9.84 -10.93 -10.71
CA ILE A 128 -8.84 -11.65 -9.90
C ILE A 128 -8.08 -12.65 -10.77
N MET A 129 -8.79 -13.46 -11.56
CA MET A 129 -8.15 -14.42 -12.47
C MET A 129 -7.28 -13.74 -13.52
N GLY A 130 -7.75 -12.65 -14.13
CA GLY A 130 -6.99 -11.89 -15.12
C GLY A 130 -5.69 -11.32 -14.54
N VAL A 131 -5.75 -10.78 -13.31
CA VAL A 131 -4.55 -10.28 -12.63
C VAL A 131 -3.62 -11.40 -12.21
N ALA A 132 -4.13 -12.55 -11.77
CA ALA A 132 -3.30 -13.72 -11.49
C ALA A 132 -2.51 -14.17 -12.73
N LEU A 133 -3.12 -14.14 -13.92
CA LEU A 133 -2.42 -14.40 -15.17
C LEU A 133 -1.36 -13.35 -15.48
N GLY A 134 -1.68 -12.06 -15.30
CA GLY A 134 -0.70 -10.98 -15.47
C GLY A 134 0.52 -11.12 -14.54
N LEU A 135 0.29 -11.53 -13.29
CA LEU A 135 1.33 -11.79 -12.31
C LEU A 135 2.25 -12.95 -12.74
N LEU A 136 1.69 -14.02 -13.33
CA LEU A 136 2.49 -15.13 -13.86
C LEU A 136 3.44 -14.69 -14.98
N VAL A 137 2.99 -13.77 -15.85
CA VAL A 137 3.83 -13.21 -16.93
C VAL A 137 4.96 -12.35 -16.38
N VAL A 138 4.71 -11.56 -15.32
CA VAL A 138 5.78 -10.80 -14.65
C VAL A 138 6.76 -11.75 -13.99
N ALA A 139 6.26 -12.77 -13.27
CA ALA A 139 7.10 -13.75 -12.59
C ALA A 139 8.00 -14.52 -13.57
N SER A 140 7.50 -14.89 -14.76
CA SER A 140 8.30 -15.60 -15.77
C SER A 140 9.45 -14.75 -16.30
N GLY A 141 9.25 -13.45 -16.56
CA GLY A 141 10.34 -12.55 -16.97
C GLY A 141 11.36 -12.27 -15.85
N SER A 142 10.94 -12.34 -14.59
CA SER A 142 11.83 -12.13 -13.44
C SER A 142 12.69 -13.33 -13.08
N LEU A 143 12.23 -14.55 -13.38
CA LEU A 143 12.99 -15.79 -13.24
C LEU A 143 14.25 -15.78 -14.12
N GLU A 144 14.15 -15.27 -15.34
CA GLU A 144 15.28 -15.17 -16.27
C GLU A 144 16.30 -14.10 -15.86
N SER A 145 15.85 -13.05 -15.17
CA SER A 145 16.70 -11.91 -14.76
C SER A 145 17.23 -12.01 -13.32
N GLY A 146 16.92 -13.09 -12.59
CA GLY A 146 17.38 -13.31 -11.21
C GLY A 146 16.73 -12.40 -10.16
N ARG A 147 15.63 -11.71 -10.48
CA ARG A 147 14.98 -10.68 -9.62
C ARG A 147 13.84 -11.21 -8.75
N TRP A 148 13.69 -12.52 -8.68
CA TRP A 148 12.58 -13.21 -8.00
C TRP A 148 12.44 -12.85 -6.51
N ILE A 149 13.55 -12.51 -5.82
CA ILE A 149 13.52 -12.12 -4.40
C ILE A 149 12.72 -10.82 -4.23
N GLY A 150 12.97 -9.82 -5.07
CA GLY A 150 12.25 -8.54 -5.00
C GLY A 150 10.78 -8.70 -5.35
N ASP A 151 10.46 -9.56 -6.31
CA ASP A 151 9.08 -9.87 -6.68
C ASP A 151 8.34 -10.61 -5.54
N ALA A 152 9.01 -11.55 -4.86
CA ALA A 152 8.45 -12.23 -3.70
C ALA A 152 8.20 -11.26 -2.54
N LEU A 153 9.10 -10.30 -2.30
CA LEU A 153 8.91 -9.23 -1.31
C LEU A 153 7.74 -8.31 -1.69
N ALA A 154 7.64 -7.89 -2.95
CA ALA A 154 6.52 -7.08 -3.44
C ALA A 154 5.19 -7.82 -3.29
N PHE A 155 5.17 -9.12 -3.57
CA PHE A 155 3.99 -9.95 -3.41
C PHE A 155 3.61 -10.11 -1.93
N LEU A 156 4.59 -10.37 -1.06
CA LEU A 156 4.38 -10.44 0.38
C LEU A 156 3.79 -9.13 0.92
N ASP A 157 4.34 -7.99 0.52
CA ASP A 157 3.82 -6.67 0.90
C ASP A 157 2.37 -6.46 0.42
N THR A 158 2.09 -6.82 -0.84
CA THR A 158 0.73 -6.75 -1.43
C THR A 158 -0.29 -7.53 -0.60
N ILE A 159 0.09 -8.70 -0.08
CA ILE A 159 -0.77 -9.52 0.79
C ILE A 159 -0.97 -8.86 2.16
N ILE A 160 0.09 -8.37 2.78
CA ILE A 160 0.02 -7.67 4.07
C ILE A 160 -0.86 -6.43 3.95
N LEU A 161 -0.63 -5.61 2.93
CA LEU A 161 -1.38 -4.38 2.71
C LEU A 161 -2.84 -4.65 2.34
N GLY A 162 -3.11 -5.68 1.52
CA GLY A 162 -4.46 -6.13 1.22
C GLY A 162 -5.24 -6.52 2.48
N LEU A 163 -4.59 -7.22 3.41
CA LEU A 163 -5.16 -7.55 4.72
C LEU A 163 -5.43 -6.29 5.55
N LEU A 164 -4.47 -5.36 5.62
CA LEU A 164 -4.64 -4.09 6.34
C LEU A 164 -5.82 -3.28 5.79
N PHE A 165 -5.96 -3.18 4.46
CA PHE A 165 -7.08 -2.49 3.83
C PHE A 165 -8.43 -3.17 4.11
N ALA A 166 -8.45 -4.51 4.15
CA ALA A 166 -9.67 -5.24 4.50
C ALA A 166 -10.09 -5.01 5.96
N ILE A 167 -9.13 -4.86 6.89
CA ILE A 167 -9.40 -4.63 8.31
C ILE A 167 -9.82 -3.18 8.61
N ILE A 168 -9.24 -2.19 7.91
CA ILE A 168 -9.55 -0.77 8.13
C ILE A 168 -10.92 -0.37 7.55
N ARG A 169 -11.34 -1.05 6.48
CA ARG A 169 -12.60 -0.78 5.78
C ARG A 169 -13.82 -0.92 6.69
#